data_AF-A0A8J4CFD6-F1
#
_entry.id   AF-A0A8J4CFD6-F1
#
_cell.length_a   1.000
_cell.length_b   1.000
_cell.length_c   1.000
_cell.angle_alpha   90.00
_cell.angle_beta   90.00
_cell.angle_gamma   90.00
#
_symmetry.space_group_name_H-M   'P 1'
#
loop_
_entity.id
_entity.type
_entity.pdbx_description
1 polymer ?
#
loop_
_entity_poly.entity_id
_entity_poly.type
_entity_poly.pdbx_seq_one_letter_code
_entity_poly.pdbx_strand_id
1 'polypeptide(L)'
;MLQDFQEGLDQQVAAAQQLLLKGSPADLQQFDSLPPMVRSMCAAERHMASLRQQLAALEREEAEWIALEEKYRSGGGCIYRAEDETLALSSGDSREESTEVHVDLEVLKAVQQRAELQLSLQVEAINDMLDKAELMVTRAQQTCASLQADYHKENFQSYAHVNSPNVLVKILSQALPTAGEEFVPASQPTDD
;
A
#
# COMPACT_ATOMS: atom_id res chain seq x y z
N MET A 1 21.84 43.23 13.76
CA MET A 1 22.57 42.28 12.88
C MET A 1 22.03 40.86 12.96
N LEU A 2 22.01 40.20 14.13
CA LEU A 2 21.51 38.81 14.19
C LEU A 2 19.98 38.72 14.00
N GLN A 3 19.23 39.68 14.58
CA GLN A 3 17.77 39.77 14.41
C GLN A 3 17.37 40.07 12.96
N ASP A 4 18.03 41.04 12.32
CA ASP A 4 17.74 41.41 10.92
C ASP A 4 17.97 40.24 9.94
N PHE A 5 19.00 39.42 10.20
CA PHE A 5 19.25 38.21 9.41
C PHE A 5 18.14 37.17 9.60
N GLN A 6 17.69 36.98 10.83
CA GLN A 6 16.64 36.01 11.15
C GLN A 6 15.31 36.40 10.52
N GLU A 7 14.92 37.68 10.59
CA GLU A 7 13.72 38.19 9.92
C GLU A 7 13.81 38.00 8.40
N GLY A 8 14.97 38.26 7.80
CA GLY A 8 15.19 38.03 6.37
C GLY A 8 15.08 36.56 5.97
N LEU A 9 15.59 35.64 6.79
CA LEU A 9 15.49 34.20 6.58
C LEU A 9 14.03 33.74 6.68
N ASP A 10 13.32 34.17 7.73
CA ASP A 10 11.92 33.81 7.96
C ASP A 10 11.03 34.30 6.80
N GLN A 11 11.31 35.49 6.27
CA GLN A 11 10.61 36.03 5.11
C GLN A 11 10.86 35.22 3.83
N GLN A 12 12.09 34.73 3.62
CA GLN A 12 12.41 33.85 2.49
C GLN A 12 11.75 32.48 2.63
N VAL A 13 11.73 31.91 3.84
CA VAL A 13 11.04 30.65 4.13
C VAL A 13 9.53 30.78 3.90
N ALA A 14 8.91 31.86 4.38
CA ALA A 14 7.50 32.13 4.16
C ALA A 14 7.17 32.29 2.66
N ALA A 15 8.01 33.00 1.90
CA ALA A 15 7.84 33.13 0.45
C ALA A 15 7.97 31.78 -0.27
N ALA A 16 8.92 30.95 0.16
CA ALA A 16 9.13 29.61 -0.38
C ALA A 16 7.90 28.70 -0.12
N GLN A 17 7.34 28.75 1.10
CA GLN A 17 6.11 28.02 1.44
C GLN A 17 4.91 28.47 0.59
N GLN A 18 4.78 29.77 0.30
CA GLN A 18 3.73 30.27 -0.58
C GLN A 18 3.83 29.76 -2.02
N LEU A 19 5.04 29.61 -2.56
CA LEU A 19 5.25 28.99 -3.88
C LEU A 19 4.81 27.53 -3.88
N LEU A 20 5.14 26.79 -2.82
CA LEU A 20 4.76 25.38 -2.67
C LEU A 20 3.26 25.17 -2.47
N LEU A 21 2.56 26.13 -1.85
CA LEU A 21 1.11 26.10 -1.69
C LEU A 21 0.37 26.23 -3.02
N LYS A 22 0.87 27.04 -3.96
CA LYS A 22 0.30 27.17 -5.30
C LYS A 22 0.49 25.89 -6.12
N GLY A 23 1.61 25.19 -5.90
CA GLY A 23 1.85 23.85 -6.44
C GLY A 23 1.91 23.77 -7.97
N SER A 24 2.06 24.91 -8.67
CA SER A 24 2.21 24.89 -10.12
C SER A 24 3.60 24.37 -10.51
N PRO A 25 3.76 23.73 -11.68
CA PRO A 25 5.06 23.21 -12.11
C PRO A 25 6.11 24.32 -12.27
N ALA A 26 5.69 25.55 -12.61
CA ALA A 26 6.57 26.71 -12.67
C ALA A 26 7.03 27.17 -11.28
N ASP A 27 6.14 27.15 -10.28
CA ASP A 27 6.46 27.52 -8.89
C ASP A 27 7.43 26.54 -8.24
N LEU A 28 7.33 25.24 -8.58
CA LEU A 28 8.26 24.21 -8.11
C LEU A 28 9.68 24.40 -8.67
N GLN A 29 9.81 24.77 -9.94
CA GLN A 29 11.10 25.11 -10.53
C GLN A 29 11.71 26.37 -9.89
N GLN A 30 10.86 27.36 -9.58
CA GLN A 30 11.30 28.56 -8.88
C GLN A 30 11.77 28.22 -7.45
N PHE A 31 11.09 27.33 -6.73
CA PHE A 31 11.54 26.85 -5.43
C PHE A 31 12.89 26.12 -5.52
N ASP A 32 13.11 25.32 -6.55
CA ASP A 32 14.35 24.55 -6.72
C ASP A 32 15.57 25.46 -6.96
N SER A 33 15.35 26.70 -7.42
CA SER A 33 16.37 27.75 -7.57
C SER A 33 16.75 28.48 -6.26
N LEU A 34 16.01 28.24 -5.16
CA LEU A 34 16.27 28.89 -3.87
C LEU A 34 17.54 28.36 -3.17
N PRO A 35 18.11 29.12 -2.22
CA PRO A 35 19.26 28.69 -1.44
C PRO A 35 19.03 27.33 -0.76
N PRO A 36 20.06 26.46 -0.66
CA PRO A 36 19.93 25.11 -0.11
C PRO A 36 19.41 25.09 1.33
N MET A 37 19.74 26.10 2.15
CA MET A 37 19.24 26.23 3.51
C MET A 37 17.72 26.39 3.55
N VAL A 38 17.16 27.31 2.76
CA VAL A 38 15.69 27.52 2.66
C VAL A 38 15.00 26.28 2.13
N ARG A 39 15.60 25.60 1.13
CA ARG A 39 15.06 24.34 0.60
C ARG A 39 15.02 23.22 1.64
N SER A 40 16.04 23.13 2.50
CA SER A 40 16.07 22.13 3.57
C SER A 40 14.98 22.37 4.63
N MET A 41 14.68 23.63 4.93
CA MET A 41 13.64 24.00 5.90
C MET A 41 12.22 23.73 5.36
N CYS A 42 12.03 23.77 4.03
CA CYS A 42 10.74 23.55 3.37
C CYS A 42 10.66 22.19 2.65
N ALA A 43 11.51 21.22 3.03
CA ALA A 43 11.63 19.95 2.31
C ALA A 43 10.34 19.11 2.39
N ALA A 44 9.66 19.13 3.53
CA ALA A 44 8.40 18.41 3.72
C ALA A 44 7.28 19.01 2.85
N GLU A 45 7.19 20.34 2.79
CA GLU A 45 6.23 21.06 1.97
C GLU A 45 6.48 20.83 0.48
N ARG A 46 7.74 20.75 0.05
CA ARG A 46 8.12 20.42 -1.33
C ARG A 46 7.66 19.02 -1.72
N HIS A 47 7.81 18.07 -0.81
CA HIS A 47 7.33 16.70 -1.01
C HIS A 47 5.80 16.66 -1.07
N MET A 48 5.09 17.37 -0.17
CA MET A 48 3.64 17.46 -0.20
C MET A 48 3.13 18.08 -1.51
N ALA A 49 3.75 19.16 -1.99
CA ALA A 49 3.39 19.78 -3.25
C ALA A 49 3.58 18.83 -4.45
N SER A 50 4.67 18.05 -4.44
CA SER A 50 4.91 17.02 -5.47
C SER A 50 3.83 15.93 -5.47
N LEU A 51 3.42 15.45 -4.31
CA LEU A 51 2.36 14.44 -4.19
C LEU A 51 1.01 14.99 -4.67
N ARG A 52 0.67 16.24 -4.35
CA ARG A 52 -0.55 16.89 -4.85
C ARG A 52 -0.55 16.98 -6.38
N GLN A 53 0.59 17.30 -6.98
CA GLN A 53 0.71 17.34 -8.43
C GLN A 53 0.51 15.96 -9.07
N GLN A 54 1.06 14.90 -8.45
CA GLN A 54 0.86 13.52 -8.89
C GLN A 54 -0.61 13.09 -8.76
N LEU A 55 -1.27 13.41 -7.65
CA LEU A 55 -2.70 13.16 -7.48
C LEU A 55 -3.53 13.85 -8.56
N ALA A 56 -3.29 15.13 -8.82
CA ALA A 56 -3.99 15.88 -9.87
C ALA A 56 -3.71 15.36 -11.30
N ALA A 57 -2.61 14.63 -11.51
CA ALA A 57 -2.35 13.94 -12.78
C ALA A 57 -3.17 12.65 -12.88
N LEU A 58 -3.16 11.85 -11.81
CA LEU A 58 -3.94 10.61 -11.74
C LEU A 58 -5.45 10.86 -11.83
N GLU A 59 -5.96 11.91 -11.18
CA GLU A 59 -7.38 12.29 -11.29
C GLU A 59 -7.79 12.65 -12.72
N ARG A 60 -6.88 13.27 -13.50
CA ARG A 60 -7.13 13.54 -14.92
C ARG A 60 -7.13 12.27 -15.74
N GLU A 61 -6.18 11.38 -15.52
CA GLU A 61 -6.13 10.07 -16.18
C GLU A 61 -7.38 9.24 -15.85
N GLU A 62 -7.82 9.22 -14.60
CA GLU A 62 -9.05 8.56 -14.17
C GLU A 62 -10.28 9.15 -14.89
N ALA A 63 -10.38 10.47 -14.98
CA ALA A 63 -11.47 11.11 -15.72
C ALA A 63 -11.46 10.75 -17.22
N GLU A 64 -10.27 10.65 -17.83
CA GLU A 64 -10.11 10.19 -19.21
C GLU A 64 -10.53 8.72 -19.39
N TRP A 65 -10.18 7.86 -18.44
CA TRP A 65 -10.61 6.46 -18.42
C TRP A 65 -12.12 6.30 -18.27
N ILE A 66 -12.73 7.05 -17.36
CA ILE A 66 -14.19 7.04 -17.16
C ILE A 66 -14.90 7.53 -18.43
N ALA A 67 -14.42 8.61 -19.05
CA ALA A 67 -14.99 9.11 -20.30
C ALA A 67 -14.85 8.09 -21.45
N LEU A 68 -13.72 7.37 -21.50
CA LEU A 68 -13.51 6.29 -22.46
C LEU A 68 -14.47 5.11 -22.21
N GLU A 69 -14.63 4.70 -20.95
CA GLU A 69 -15.56 3.65 -20.55
C GLU A 69 -17.01 4.02 -20.92
N GLU A 70 -17.44 5.25 -20.64
CA GLU A 70 -18.76 5.74 -21.00
C GLU A 70 -18.97 5.76 -22.52
N LYS A 71 -17.93 6.10 -23.30
CA LYS A 71 -17.96 6.02 -24.76
C LYS A 71 -18.14 4.58 -25.26
N TYR A 72 -17.48 3.60 -24.66
CA TYR A 72 -17.66 2.18 -25.02
C TYR A 72 -19.00 1.63 -24.53
N ARG A 73 -19.47 2.04 -23.36
CA ARG A 73 -20.78 1.68 -22.81
C ARG A 73 -21.92 2.24 -23.67
N SER A 74 -21.78 3.47 -24.15
CA SER A 74 -22.77 4.15 -25.01
C SER A 74 -22.64 3.74 -26.49
N GLY A 75 -21.43 3.42 -26.95
CA GLY A 75 -21.12 2.96 -28.30
C GLY A 75 -21.40 1.47 -28.55
N GLY A 76 -21.46 0.65 -27.50
CA GLY A 76 -21.79 -0.77 -27.57
C GLY A 76 -23.25 -1.07 -27.95
N GLY A 77 -24.12 -0.06 -28.05
CA GLY A 77 -25.51 -0.20 -28.50
C GLY A 77 -25.74 0.00 -30.01
N CYS A 78 -24.71 0.35 -30.79
CA CYS A 78 -24.88 0.70 -32.22
C CYS A 78 -23.99 -0.14 -33.15
N ILE A 79 -23.99 -1.47 -32.99
CA ILE A 79 -23.43 -2.41 -33.99
C ILE A 79 -24.50 -3.42 -34.49
N TYR A 80 -25.78 -3.30 -34.08
CA TYR A 80 -26.87 -4.08 -34.68
C TYR A 80 -28.08 -3.19 -35.01
N ARG A 81 -27.96 -2.32 -36.02
CA ARG A 81 -29.12 -1.67 -36.64
C ARG A 81 -28.91 -1.37 -38.12
N ALA A 82 -28.78 -2.45 -38.89
CA ALA A 82 -28.93 -2.62 -40.35
C ALA A 82 -28.27 -3.99 -40.59
N GLU A 83 -28.92 -5.07 -40.98
CA GLU A 83 -29.98 -5.26 -41.97
C GLU A 83 -30.69 -6.58 -41.58
N ASP A 84 -32.02 -6.59 -41.45
CA ASP A 84 -32.88 -7.61 -42.08
C ASP A 84 -34.34 -7.33 -41.71
N GLU A 85 -34.88 -6.36 -42.44
CA GLU A 85 -36.29 -6.26 -42.70
C GLU A 85 -36.58 -7.20 -43.87
N THR A 86 -36.95 -8.46 -43.60
CA THR A 86 -37.81 -9.27 -44.49
C THR A 86 -38.13 -10.63 -43.84
N LEU A 87 -39.40 -10.78 -43.43
CA LEU A 87 -40.29 -11.92 -43.69
C LEU A 87 -41.26 -12.15 -42.52
N ALA A 88 -42.38 -11.43 -42.61
CA ALA A 88 -43.64 -11.97 -42.14
C ALA A 88 -44.04 -13.15 -43.05
N LEU A 89 -44.36 -14.31 -42.45
CA LEU A 89 -45.22 -15.43 -42.91
C LEU A 89 -45.00 -16.51 -41.84
N SER A 90 -45.95 -16.95 -41.01
CA SER A 90 -47.19 -17.67 -41.31
C SER A 90 -47.20 -18.88 -40.37
N SER A 91 -48.38 -19.20 -39.85
CA SER A 91 -48.76 -20.36 -39.03
C SER A 91 -47.97 -21.67 -39.20
N GLY A 92 -47.82 -22.40 -38.09
CA GLY A 92 -48.05 -23.84 -38.08
C GLY A 92 -46.90 -24.73 -37.58
N ASP A 93 -47.18 -25.36 -36.45
CA ASP A 93 -46.96 -26.79 -36.18
C ASP A 93 -45.54 -27.36 -36.01
N SER A 94 -45.29 -27.81 -34.78
CA SER A 94 -44.49 -28.97 -34.33
C SER A 94 -43.43 -29.56 -35.28
N ARG A 95 -42.15 -29.28 -34.99
CA ARG A 95 -41.08 -30.26 -35.23
C ARG A 95 -39.86 -29.95 -34.36
N GLU A 96 -39.49 -30.91 -33.51
CA GLU A 96 -38.16 -30.98 -32.91
C GLU A 96 -37.14 -31.08 -34.04
N GLU A 97 -36.41 -29.99 -34.27
CA GLU A 97 -35.28 -29.96 -35.18
C GLU A 97 -34.05 -29.69 -34.32
N SER A 98 -33.26 -30.74 -34.10
CA SER A 98 -31.98 -30.71 -33.44
C SER A 98 -31.10 -29.67 -34.14
N THR A 99 -31.07 -28.46 -33.58
CA THR A 99 -30.21 -27.39 -34.03
C THR A 99 -28.81 -27.77 -33.57
N GLU A 100 -28.04 -28.42 -34.45
CA GLU A 100 -26.60 -28.56 -34.27
C GLU A 100 -26.03 -27.15 -34.13
N VAL A 101 -25.75 -26.74 -32.90
CA VAL A 101 -25.02 -25.51 -32.59
C VAL A 101 -23.61 -25.72 -33.14
N HIS A 102 -23.39 -25.27 -34.37
CA HIS A 102 -22.07 -25.22 -34.98
C HIS A 102 -21.28 -24.17 -34.20
N VAL A 103 -20.60 -24.61 -33.13
CA VAL A 103 -19.72 -23.75 -32.34
C VAL A 103 -18.54 -23.41 -33.24
N ASP A 104 -18.49 -22.16 -33.67
CA ASP A 104 -17.40 -21.64 -34.47
C ASP A 104 -16.09 -21.75 -33.67
N LEU A 105 -15.22 -22.66 -34.12
CA LEU A 105 -13.93 -22.97 -33.49
C LEU A 105 -13.04 -21.73 -33.37
N GLU A 106 -13.18 -20.77 -34.28
CA GLU A 106 -12.40 -19.53 -34.24
C GLU A 106 -12.89 -18.60 -33.11
N VAL A 107 -14.19 -18.57 -32.84
CA VAL A 107 -14.76 -17.85 -31.70
C VAL A 107 -14.29 -18.48 -30.39
N LEU A 108 -14.27 -19.82 -30.30
CA LEU A 108 -13.79 -20.51 -29.10
C LEU A 108 -12.31 -20.23 -28.84
N LYS A 109 -11.46 -20.22 -29.88
CA LYS A 109 -10.04 -19.85 -29.77
C LYS A 109 -9.85 -18.40 -29.34
N ALA A 110 -10.63 -17.47 -29.89
CA ALA A 110 -10.55 -16.07 -29.50
C ALA A 110 -10.96 -15.86 -28.03
N VAL A 111 -12.01 -16.56 -27.58
CA VAL A 111 -12.43 -16.55 -26.17
C VAL A 111 -11.34 -17.15 -25.27
N GLN A 112 -10.73 -18.26 -25.69
CA GLN A 112 -9.63 -18.89 -24.95
C GLN A 112 -8.43 -17.94 -24.83
N GLN A 113 -7.97 -17.33 -25.92
CA GLN A 113 -6.85 -16.39 -25.90
C GLN A 113 -7.12 -15.18 -24.99
N ARG A 114 -8.37 -14.68 -25.00
CA ARG A 114 -8.78 -13.60 -24.10
C ARG A 114 -8.74 -14.04 -22.64
N ALA A 115 -9.21 -15.25 -22.34
CA ALA A 115 -9.15 -15.80 -20.99
C ALA A 115 -7.69 -16.00 -20.52
N GLU A 116 -6.82 -16.51 -21.39
CA GLU A 116 -5.39 -16.68 -21.11
C GLU A 116 -4.71 -15.34 -20.81
N LEU A 117 -4.97 -14.30 -21.61
CA LEU A 117 -4.45 -12.96 -21.37
C LEU A 117 -4.99 -12.34 -20.07
N GLN A 118 -6.27 -12.55 -19.76
CA GLN A 118 -6.84 -12.07 -18.51
C GLN A 118 -6.20 -12.76 -17.30
N LEU A 119 -5.98 -14.09 -17.39
CA LEU A 119 -5.32 -14.85 -16.34
C LEU A 119 -3.86 -14.43 -16.18
N SER A 120 -3.13 -14.18 -17.26
CA SER A 120 -1.73 -13.73 -17.17
C SER A 120 -1.62 -12.39 -16.46
N LEU A 121 -2.49 -11.42 -16.80
CA LEU A 121 -2.53 -10.13 -16.13
C LEU A 121 -2.90 -10.24 -14.65
N GLN A 122 -3.83 -11.15 -14.29
CA GLN A 122 -4.18 -11.40 -12.89
C GLN A 122 -3.02 -12.01 -12.11
N VAL A 123 -2.30 -12.96 -12.70
CA VAL A 123 -1.12 -13.58 -12.07
C VAL A 123 -0.01 -12.54 -11.87
N GLU A 124 0.25 -11.68 -12.86
CA GLU A 124 1.21 -10.58 -12.74
C GLU A 124 0.83 -9.61 -11.62
N ALA A 125 -0.44 -9.23 -11.52
CA ALA A 125 -0.93 -8.37 -10.45
C ALA A 125 -0.78 -9.01 -9.05
N ILE A 126 -1.04 -10.31 -8.93
CA ILE A 126 -0.86 -11.06 -7.67
C ILE A 126 0.62 -11.12 -7.29
N ASN A 127 1.51 -11.36 -8.25
CA ASN A 127 2.95 -11.37 -7.99
C ASN A 127 3.46 -10.00 -7.50
N ASP A 128 3.04 -8.90 -8.14
CA ASP A 128 3.41 -7.55 -7.69
C ASP A 128 2.88 -7.24 -6.26
N MET A 129 1.66 -7.69 -5.94
CA MET A 129 1.15 -7.58 -4.57
C MET A 129 1.96 -8.41 -3.57
N LEU A 130 2.38 -9.61 -3.96
CA LEU A 130 3.20 -10.49 -3.12
C LEU A 130 4.58 -9.88 -2.87
N ASP A 131 5.25 -9.37 -3.91
CA ASP A 131 6.54 -8.70 -3.79
C ASP A 131 6.47 -7.49 -2.84
N LYS A 132 5.40 -6.69 -2.94
CA LYS A 132 5.16 -5.56 -2.02
C LYS A 132 4.93 -6.04 -0.58
N ALA A 133 4.18 -7.12 -0.38
CA ALA A 133 3.95 -7.69 0.94
C ALA A 133 5.26 -8.20 1.57
N GLU A 134 6.10 -8.91 0.81
CA GLU A 134 7.41 -9.38 1.26
C GLU A 134 8.33 -8.21 1.62
N LEU A 135 8.33 -7.14 0.82
CA LEU A 135 9.08 -5.92 1.13
C LEU A 135 8.60 -5.26 2.42
N MET A 136 7.28 -5.20 2.65
CA MET A 136 6.72 -4.67 3.90
C MET A 136 7.10 -5.51 5.11
N VAL A 137 7.05 -6.84 5.00
CA VAL A 137 7.48 -7.77 6.07
C VAL A 137 8.96 -7.58 6.38
N THR A 138 9.82 -7.48 5.35
CA THR A 138 11.25 -7.26 5.53
C THR A 138 11.53 -5.94 6.27
N ARG A 139 10.84 -4.85 5.88
CA ARG A 139 10.96 -3.55 6.56
C ARG A 139 10.48 -3.60 8.01
N ALA A 140 9.37 -4.29 8.27
CA ALA A 140 8.86 -4.48 9.61
C ALA A 140 9.86 -5.25 10.49
N GLN A 141 10.41 -6.35 9.98
CA GLN A 141 11.44 -7.14 10.67
C GLN A 141 12.69 -6.30 10.98
N GLN A 142 13.17 -5.52 10.02
CA GLN A 142 14.30 -4.62 10.22
C GLN A 142 14.02 -3.56 11.31
N THR A 143 12.80 -3.00 11.31
CA THR A 143 12.37 -2.00 12.30
C THR A 143 12.29 -2.62 13.70
N CYS A 144 11.72 -3.81 13.83
CA CYS A 144 11.68 -4.56 15.09
C CYS A 144 13.09 -4.90 15.60
N ALA A 145 13.99 -5.33 14.71
CA ALA A 145 15.37 -5.62 15.06
C ALA A 145 16.12 -4.36 15.56
N SER A 146 15.91 -3.22 14.89
CA SER A 146 16.47 -1.93 15.33
C SER A 146 15.92 -1.54 16.71
N LEU A 147 14.60 -1.61 16.89
CA LEU A 147 13.95 -1.28 18.16
C LEU A 147 14.45 -2.17 19.30
N GLN A 148 14.63 -3.47 19.03
CA GLN A 148 15.19 -4.40 20.01
C GLN A 148 16.64 -4.05 20.37
N ALA A 149 17.46 -3.69 19.38
CA ALA A 149 18.84 -3.26 19.62
C ALA A 149 18.91 -1.97 20.45
N ASP A 150 18.06 -0.99 20.14
CA ASP A 150 17.96 0.26 20.88
C ASP A 150 17.47 0.02 22.31
N TYR A 151 16.44 -0.80 22.50
CA TYR A 151 15.96 -1.21 23.81
C TYR A 151 17.08 -1.85 24.64
N HIS A 152 17.83 -2.80 24.06
CA HIS A 152 18.94 -3.42 24.79
C HIS A 152 20.02 -2.40 25.14
N LYS A 153 20.38 -1.52 24.21
CA LYS A 153 21.37 -0.46 24.44
C LYS A 153 20.94 0.46 25.59
N GLU A 154 19.70 0.94 25.59
CA GLU A 154 19.16 1.79 26.66
C GLU A 154 19.09 1.06 28.00
N ASN A 155 18.67 -0.21 27.99
CA ASN A 155 18.57 -1.03 29.19
C ASN A 155 19.96 -1.29 29.80
N PHE A 156 20.98 -1.55 28.99
CA PHE A 156 22.37 -1.70 29.46
C PHE A 156 22.97 -0.38 29.96
N GLN A 157 22.59 0.76 29.38
CA GLN A 157 23.03 2.07 29.86
C GLN A 157 22.37 2.44 31.20
N SER A 158 21.08 2.13 31.37
CA SER A 158 20.30 2.49 32.55
C SER A 158 20.61 1.59 33.75
N TYR A 159 20.85 0.31 33.51
CA TYR A 159 21.22 -0.65 34.54
C TYR A 159 22.66 -1.11 34.32
N ALA A 160 23.61 -0.41 34.95
CA ALA A 160 25.01 -0.80 34.98
C ALA A 160 25.16 -2.16 35.67
N HIS A 161 25.02 -3.27 34.94
CA HIS A 161 25.36 -4.68 35.23
C HIS A 161 25.05 -5.29 36.64
N VAL A 162 24.43 -4.58 37.57
CA VAL A 162 24.39 -5.00 38.98
C VAL A 162 23.21 -5.93 39.30
N ASN A 163 22.17 -6.01 38.47
CA ASN A 163 21.01 -6.87 38.78
C ASN A 163 20.44 -7.56 37.53
N SER A 164 21.20 -8.46 36.91
CA SER A 164 20.57 -9.43 36.00
C SER A 164 19.66 -10.33 36.82
N PRO A 165 18.36 -10.48 36.47
CA PRO A 165 17.47 -11.45 37.10
C PRO A 165 18.09 -12.86 37.14
N ASN A 166 18.90 -13.22 36.13
CA ASN A 166 19.61 -14.48 36.08
C ASN A 166 20.68 -14.62 37.18
N VAL A 167 21.34 -13.51 37.56
CA VAL A 167 22.30 -13.50 38.68
C VAL A 167 21.55 -13.65 40.00
N LEU A 168 20.41 -12.97 40.16
CA LEU A 168 19.52 -13.12 41.32
C LEU A 168 19.00 -14.56 41.46
N VAL A 169 18.50 -15.17 40.39
CA VAL A 169 18.06 -16.57 40.35
C VAL A 169 19.23 -17.52 40.66
N LYS A 170 20.43 -17.23 40.18
CA LYS A 170 21.63 -18.03 40.48
C LYS A 170 22.04 -17.92 41.95
N ILE A 171 21.97 -16.72 42.54
CA ILE A 171 22.25 -16.51 43.96
C ILE A 171 21.18 -17.22 44.80
N LEU A 172 19.90 -17.08 44.47
CA LEU A 172 18.80 -17.74 45.18
C LEU A 172 18.86 -19.27 45.09
N SER A 173 19.23 -19.82 43.93
CA SER A 173 19.40 -21.28 43.76
C SER A 173 20.66 -21.82 44.44
N GLN A 174 21.71 -21.02 44.60
CA GLN A 174 22.91 -21.40 45.36
C GLN A 174 22.79 -21.16 46.87
N ALA A 175 21.95 -20.20 47.27
CA ALA A 175 21.66 -19.89 48.67
C ALA A 175 20.59 -20.81 49.27
N LEU A 176 19.92 -21.65 48.47
CA LEU A 176 19.09 -22.73 48.97
C LEU A 176 20.02 -23.81 49.58
N PRO A 177 20.04 -24.00 50.90
CA PRO A 177 20.84 -25.06 51.49
C PRO A 177 20.30 -26.40 50.97
N THR A 178 21.20 -27.32 50.61
CA THR A 178 20.94 -28.76 50.63
C THR A 178 20.65 -29.19 52.07
N ALA A 179 19.53 -28.75 52.63
CA ALA A 179 18.92 -29.31 53.80
C ALA A 179 17.66 -29.98 53.29
N GLY A 180 17.65 -31.32 53.30
CA GLY A 180 16.46 -32.08 52.98
C GLY A 180 15.37 -31.72 53.98
N GLU A 181 14.41 -30.91 53.55
CA GLU A 181 13.12 -30.81 54.21
C GLU A 181 12.02 -30.91 53.17
N GLU A 182 11.16 -31.86 53.46
CA GLU A 182 9.97 -32.33 52.78
C GLU A 182 9.05 -31.15 52.42
N PHE A 183 8.98 -30.82 51.13
CA PHE A 183 8.03 -29.84 50.61
C PHE A 183 6.63 -30.48 50.61
N VAL A 184 5.90 -30.36 51.72
CA VAL A 184 4.48 -30.69 51.79
C VAL A 184 3.70 -29.57 51.08
N PRO A 185 3.05 -29.84 49.93
CA PRO A 185 2.22 -28.82 49.29
C PRO A 185 0.92 -28.67 50.09
N ALA A 186 0.87 -27.66 50.95
CA ALA A 186 -0.38 -27.27 51.58
C ALA A 186 -1.30 -26.61 50.55
N SER A 187 -2.56 -27.06 50.56
CA SER A 187 -3.74 -26.45 49.92
C SER A 187 -4.14 -27.01 48.55
N GLN A 188 -4.67 -28.23 48.54
CA GLN A 188 -5.83 -28.52 47.69
C GLN A 188 -7.09 -28.13 48.48
N PRO A 189 -8.03 -27.35 47.89
CA PRO A 189 -9.36 -27.24 48.45
C PRO A 189 -10.11 -28.56 48.21
N THR A 190 -10.64 -29.16 49.28
CA THR A 190 -11.61 -30.25 49.20
C THR A 190 -12.99 -29.65 48.89
N ASP A 191 -13.55 -30.01 47.75
CA ASP A 191 -14.94 -29.71 47.39
C ASP A 191 -15.89 -30.52 48.29
N ASP A 192 -16.80 -29.81 48.97
CA ASP A 192 -18.08 -30.33 49.49
C ASP A 192 -19.21 -29.81 48.58
#